data_AF-A0A9N9BSF3-F1
#
_entry.id   AF-A0A9N9BSF3-F1
#
_cell.length_a   1.000
_cell.length_b   1.000
_cell.length_c   1.000
_cell.angle_alpha   90.00
_cell.angle_beta   90.00
_cell.angle_gamma   90.00
#
_symmetry.space_group_name_H-M   'P 1'
#
loop_
_entity.id
_entity.type
_entity.pdbx_description
1 polymer ?
#
loop_
_entity_poly.entity_id
_entity_poly.type
_entity_poly.pdbx_seq_one_letter_code
_entity_poly.pdbx_strand_id
1 'polypeptide(L)'
;MDLVDATGRLITVTADEYSDLFFALRGAGANNYGIVTSFTFQIYPIPPKVTSILLRYDINKIQTFFDAINKLGPTLPDDVSITIIIGIFGIELQCLYLGSQANAMQVMKQFISLSQPTSNQFTEETFFDSVVRWGYRQLNGTINPVHIPNNFKVKSFYVKSPGLSAKGVKSLVSFMKGLPITCKALVALDLYAGSAATRVAANATAFVHRDVFYLIELVIYFLGDNTTNTQCFNQVNRF
;
A
#
# COMPACT_ATOMS: atom_id res chain seq x y z
N MET A 1 -0.85 -15.73 -20.30
CA MET A 1 -2.11 -14.97 -20.13
C MET A 1 -2.92 -15.20 -21.38
N ASP A 2 -4.22 -15.45 -21.29
CA ASP A 2 -5.06 -15.51 -22.48
C ASP A 2 -5.71 -14.14 -22.71
N LEU A 3 -5.74 -13.73 -23.98
CA LEU A 3 -6.20 -12.40 -24.39
C LEU A 3 -6.99 -12.49 -25.69
N VAL A 4 -8.08 -11.71 -25.78
CA VAL A 4 -8.78 -11.44 -27.03
C VAL A 4 -8.19 -10.17 -27.64
N ASP A 5 -7.59 -10.32 -28.83
CA ASP A 5 -6.96 -9.21 -29.55
C ASP A 5 -7.99 -8.28 -30.22
N ALA A 6 -7.51 -7.20 -30.83
CA ALA A 6 -8.37 -6.23 -31.51
C ALA A 6 -9.16 -6.79 -32.71
N THR A 7 -8.78 -7.97 -33.21
CA THR A 7 -9.49 -8.68 -34.29
C THR A 7 -10.50 -9.70 -33.77
N GLY A 8 -10.61 -9.86 -32.45
CA GLY A 8 -11.51 -10.83 -31.82
C GLY A 8 -10.92 -12.23 -31.69
N ARG A 9 -9.61 -12.42 -31.93
CA ARG A 9 -8.95 -13.73 -31.80
C ARG A 9 -8.47 -13.94 -30.37
N LEU A 10 -8.68 -15.15 -29.84
CA LEU A 10 -8.10 -15.59 -28.59
C LEU A 10 -6.65 -16.04 -28.84
N ILE A 11 -5.70 -15.40 -28.14
CA ILE A 11 -4.28 -15.72 -28.19
C ILE A 11 -3.75 -15.99 -26.78
N THR A 12 -2.70 -16.80 -26.69
CA THR A 12 -1.94 -16.99 -25.44
C THR A 12 -0.65 -16.18 -25.51
N VAL A 13 -0.49 -15.28 -24.55
CA VAL A 13 0.63 -14.36 -24.44
C VAL A 13 1.59 -14.85 -23.34
N THR A 14 2.86 -15.02 -23.70
CA THR A 14 3.91 -15.57 -22.82
C THR A 14 5.21 -14.75 -22.94
N ALA A 15 6.23 -15.09 -22.16
CA ALA A 15 7.53 -14.43 -22.27
C ALA A 15 8.24 -14.71 -23.61
N ASP A 16 7.93 -15.84 -24.26
CA ASP A 16 8.56 -16.29 -25.50
C ASP A 16 7.69 -16.03 -26.74
N GLU A 17 6.37 -15.89 -26.56
CA GLU A 17 5.39 -15.65 -27.61
C GLU A 17 4.60 -14.36 -27.32
N TYR A 18 4.64 -13.39 -28.24
CA TYR A 18 4.12 -12.03 -28.03
C TYR A 18 4.80 -11.33 -26.82
N SER A 19 6.13 -11.40 -26.75
CA SER A 19 6.90 -10.96 -25.58
C SER A 19 6.80 -9.47 -25.27
N ASP A 20 6.61 -8.64 -26.29
CA ASP A 20 6.32 -7.20 -26.20
C ASP A 20 4.95 -6.94 -25.56
N LEU A 21 3.93 -7.68 -25.97
CA LEU A 21 2.61 -7.67 -25.38
C LEU A 21 2.63 -8.21 -23.95
N PHE A 22 3.37 -9.30 -23.69
CA PHE A 22 3.57 -9.84 -22.34
C PHE A 22 4.26 -8.85 -21.40
N PHE A 23 5.20 -8.06 -21.92
CA PHE A 23 5.79 -6.95 -21.18
C PHE A 23 4.76 -5.86 -20.86
N ALA A 24 4.00 -5.41 -21.87
CA ALA A 24 3.03 -4.34 -21.75
C ALA A 24 1.91 -4.66 -20.74
N LEU A 25 1.37 -5.89 -20.81
CA LEU A 25 0.30 -6.36 -19.92
C LEU A 25 0.72 -6.44 -18.44
N ARG A 26 2.01 -6.42 -18.12
CA ARG A 26 2.55 -6.48 -16.75
C ARG A 26 2.87 -5.09 -16.18
N GLY A 27 1.99 -4.11 -16.40
CA GLY A 27 2.05 -2.84 -15.68
C GLY A 27 1.57 -1.58 -16.41
N ALA A 28 1.24 -1.64 -17.71
CA ALA A 28 0.81 -0.46 -18.49
C ALA A 28 -0.66 -0.07 -18.27
N GLY A 29 -1.33 -0.65 -17.27
CA GLY A 29 -2.77 -0.47 -17.03
C GLY A 29 -3.66 -1.24 -18.01
N ALA A 30 -4.96 -1.28 -17.69
CA ALA A 30 -5.97 -1.92 -18.52
C ALA A 30 -6.32 -1.09 -19.77
N ASN A 31 -6.98 -1.73 -20.75
CA ASN A 31 -7.68 -1.12 -21.89
C ASN A 31 -6.84 -0.64 -23.09
N ASN A 32 -5.56 -1.01 -23.18
CA ASN A 32 -4.72 -0.58 -24.32
C ASN A 32 -4.44 -1.69 -25.35
N TYR A 33 -4.49 -2.97 -24.97
CA TYR A 33 -3.88 -4.05 -25.76
C TYR A 33 -4.80 -5.26 -26.03
N GLY A 34 -6.10 -5.13 -25.77
CA GLY A 34 -7.08 -6.21 -25.88
C GLY A 34 -7.76 -6.52 -24.54
N ILE A 35 -8.53 -7.62 -24.53
CA ILE A 35 -9.27 -8.08 -23.34
C ILE A 35 -8.56 -9.30 -22.78
N VAL A 36 -7.88 -9.14 -21.64
CA VAL A 36 -7.32 -10.29 -20.92
C VAL A 36 -8.47 -11.11 -20.33
N THR A 37 -8.53 -12.40 -20.65
CA THR A 37 -9.58 -13.32 -20.18
C THR A 37 -9.07 -14.27 -19.10
N SER A 38 -7.76 -14.50 -19.02
CA SER A 38 -7.16 -15.36 -17.99
C SER A 38 -5.75 -14.92 -17.59
N PHE A 39 -5.39 -15.21 -16.34
CA PHE A 39 -4.03 -15.09 -15.83
C PHE A 39 -3.57 -16.42 -15.26
N THR A 40 -2.28 -16.73 -15.46
CA THR A 40 -1.60 -17.84 -14.80
C THR A 40 -0.56 -17.24 -13.86
N PHE A 41 -0.63 -17.61 -12.58
CA PHE A 41 0.27 -17.10 -11.55
C PHE A 41 1.12 -18.22 -10.95
N GLN A 42 2.39 -17.92 -10.69
CA GLN A 42 3.23 -18.75 -9.84
C GLN A 42 2.86 -18.47 -8.37
N ILE A 43 2.45 -19.50 -7.64
CA ILE A 43 2.21 -19.41 -6.20
C ILE A 43 3.51 -19.62 -5.42
N TYR A 44 3.59 -19.00 -4.24
CA TYR A 44 4.73 -19.11 -3.33
C TYR A 44 4.31 -19.81 -2.04
N PRO A 45 5.21 -20.61 -1.42
CA PRO A 45 4.94 -21.21 -0.14
C PRO A 45 4.79 -20.12 0.93
N ILE A 46 3.83 -20.29 1.82
CA ILE A 46 3.59 -19.38 2.94
C ILE A 46 3.79 -20.17 4.23
N PRO A 47 4.44 -19.61 5.27
CA PRO A 47 4.56 -20.28 6.55
C PRO A 47 3.18 -20.65 7.13
N PRO A 48 3.09 -21.73 7.91
CA PRO A 48 1.81 -22.16 8.49
C PRO A 48 1.19 -21.12 9.42
N LYS A 49 2.00 -20.19 9.93
CA LYS A 49 1.56 -19.04 10.72
C LYS A 49 2.29 -17.77 10.29
N VAL A 50 1.57 -16.67 10.35
CA VAL A 50 2.07 -15.30 10.13
C VAL A 50 1.71 -14.45 11.33
N THR A 51 2.31 -13.27 11.44
CA THR A 51 2.00 -12.33 12.52
C THR A 51 1.59 -10.98 11.94
N SER A 52 0.35 -10.59 12.21
CA SER A 52 -0.11 -9.21 11.97
C SER A 52 0.35 -8.32 13.12
N ILE A 53 0.92 -7.17 12.77
CA ILE A 53 1.45 -6.19 13.71
C ILE A 53 0.74 -4.86 13.48
N LEU A 54 0.21 -4.29 14.55
CA LEU A 54 -0.44 -2.98 14.53
C LEU A 54 0.19 -2.09 15.59
N LEU A 55 0.94 -1.09 15.13
CA LEU A 55 1.54 -0.07 15.98
C LEU A 55 0.77 1.24 15.82
N ARG A 56 0.39 1.88 16.91
CA ARG A 56 -0.32 3.16 16.89
C ARG A 56 0.54 4.26 17.49
N TYR A 57 0.41 5.46 16.93
CA TYR A 57 1.10 6.66 17.39
C TYR A 57 0.15 7.84 17.39
N ASP A 58 0.32 8.71 18.38
CA ASP A 58 -0.29 10.03 18.36
C ASP A 58 0.29 10.86 17.20
N ILE A 59 -0.54 11.71 16.61
CA ILE A 59 -0.13 12.55 15.46
C ILE A 59 1.04 13.50 15.81
N ASN A 60 1.25 13.81 17.09
CA ASN A 60 2.38 14.64 17.55
C ASN A 60 3.75 13.92 17.43
N LYS A 61 3.78 12.59 17.28
CA LYS A 61 4.98 11.78 17.07
C LYS A 61 5.38 11.66 15.60
N ILE A 62 4.66 12.29 14.68
CA ILE A 62 4.83 12.09 13.23
C ILE A 62 6.27 12.28 12.73
N GLN A 63 7.00 13.27 13.24
CA GLN A 63 8.40 13.46 12.84
C GLN A 63 9.28 12.28 13.32
N THR A 64 9.17 11.91 14.59
CA THR A 64 9.90 10.76 15.16
C THR A 64 9.56 9.46 14.44
N PHE A 65 8.30 9.26 14.07
CA PHE A 65 7.86 8.13 13.27
C PHE A 65 8.55 8.10 11.91
N PHE A 66 8.51 9.20 11.14
CA PHE A 66 9.14 9.30 9.84
C PHE A 66 10.68 9.16 9.90
N ASP A 67 11.32 9.72 10.93
CA ASP A 67 12.75 9.54 11.16
C ASP A 67 13.09 8.06 11.39
N ALA A 68 12.26 7.34 12.15
CA ALA A 68 12.45 5.91 12.41
C ALA A 68 12.22 5.05 11.15
N ILE A 69 11.14 5.27 10.40
CA ILE A 69 10.84 4.44 9.21
C ILE A 69 11.79 4.74 8.05
N ASN A 70 12.22 5.99 7.85
CA ASN A 70 13.23 6.31 6.84
C ASN A 70 14.59 5.68 7.18
N LYS A 71 14.91 5.53 8.47
CA LYS A 71 16.17 4.93 8.92
C LYS A 71 16.14 3.41 8.89
N LEU A 72 15.06 2.80 9.38
CA LEU A 72 15.02 1.36 9.67
C LEU A 72 14.17 0.57 8.67
N GLY A 73 13.20 1.20 8.01
CA GLY A 73 12.34 0.55 7.01
C GLY A 73 13.12 -0.24 5.96
N PRO A 74 14.14 0.35 5.29
CA PRO A 74 14.95 -0.36 4.29
C PRO A 74 15.78 -1.52 4.81
N THR A 75 15.95 -1.61 6.14
CA THR A 75 16.77 -2.65 6.80
C THR A 75 15.94 -3.83 7.31
N LEU A 76 14.61 -3.74 7.22
CA LEU A 76 13.73 -4.83 7.60
C LEU A 76 13.91 -6.02 6.64
N PRO A 77 13.76 -7.27 7.13
CA PRO A 77 13.86 -8.45 6.28
C PRO A 77 12.72 -8.51 5.27
N ASP A 78 12.92 -9.25 4.18
CA ASP A 78 11.92 -9.45 3.11
C ASP A 78 10.59 -10.04 3.61
N ASP A 79 10.60 -10.70 4.78
CA ASP A 79 9.42 -11.27 5.43
C ASP A 79 8.49 -10.23 6.05
N VAL A 80 8.85 -8.94 6.02
CA VAL A 80 8.06 -7.83 6.56
C VAL A 80 7.44 -7.00 5.42
N SER A 81 6.12 -6.86 5.44
CA SER A 81 5.41 -5.82 4.66
C SER A 81 4.87 -4.74 5.59
N ILE A 82 4.89 -3.48 5.14
CA ILE A 82 4.41 -2.33 5.91
C ILE A 82 3.54 -1.43 5.03
N THR A 83 2.34 -1.15 5.55
CA THR A 83 1.48 -0.04 5.12
C THR A 83 1.31 0.91 6.31
N ILE A 84 1.33 2.21 6.03
CA ILE A 84 1.19 3.27 7.03
C ILE A 84 -0.09 4.03 6.69
N ILE A 85 -0.99 4.13 7.65
CA ILE A 85 -2.22 4.90 7.53
C ILE A 85 -2.13 6.10 8.46
N ILE A 86 -2.29 7.30 7.90
CA ILE A 86 -2.39 8.54 8.68
C ILE A 86 -3.78 9.12 8.46
N GLY A 87 -4.49 9.35 9.55
CA GLY A 87 -5.85 9.88 9.51
C GLY A 87 -6.20 10.64 10.78
N ILE A 88 -7.50 10.82 11.01
CA ILE A 88 -8.01 11.63 12.13
C ILE A 88 -7.64 11.06 13.52
N PHE A 89 -7.34 9.76 13.60
CA PHE A 89 -6.99 9.08 14.85
C PHE A 89 -5.48 8.97 15.10
N GLY A 90 -4.66 9.59 14.25
CA GLY A 90 -3.20 9.53 14.34
C GLY A 90 -2.57 8.67 13.25
N ILE A 91 -1.52 7.94 13.61
CA ILE A 91 -0.73 7.11 12.70
C ILE A 91 -0.91 5.65 13.10
N GLU A 92 -1.22 4.81 12.12
CA GLU A 92 -1.18 3.36 12.25
C GLU A 92 -0.11 2.81 11.32
N LEU A 93 0.81 2.00 11.87
CA LEU A 93 1.68 1.15 11.08
C LEU A 93 1.10 -0.26 11.11
N GLN A 94 0.75 -0.73 9.93
CA GLN A 94 0.10 -2.01 9.67
C GLN A 94 1.12 -2.89 8.98
N CYS A 95 1.43 -4.02 9.60
CA CYS A 95 2.51 -4.86 9.14
C CYS A 95 2.10 -6.31 9.15
N LEU A 96 2.57 -7.05 8.15
CA LEU A 96 2.50 -8.51 8.13
C LEU A 96 3.93 -9.05 8.17
N TYR A 97 4.19 -9.92 9.14
CA TYR A 97 5.45 -10.67 9.22
C TYR A 97 5.20 -12.14 8.90
N LEU A 98 5.97 -12.71 7.97
CA LEU A 98 5.89 -14.12 7.58
C LEU A 98 6.60 -15.03 8.60
N GLY A 99 6.03 -15.14 9.80
CA GLY A 99 6.55 -16.03 10.83
C GLY A 99 5.83 -15.89 12.17
N SER A 100 6.43 -16.46 13.21
CA SER A 100 5.88 -16.48 14.57
C SER A 100 5.90 -15.10 15.22
N GLN A 101 5.04 -14.93 16.22
CA GLN A 101 4.94 -13.67 16.96
C GLN A 101 6.24 -13.34 17.71
N ALA A 102 6.94 -14.35 18.24
CA ALA A 102 8.20 -14.14 18.94
C ALA A 102 9.27 -13.54 18.02
N ASN A 103 9.39 -14.06 16.80
CA ASN A 103 10.32 -13.56 15.79
C ASN A 103 9.91 -12.15 15.32
N ALA A 104 8.61 -11.92 15.10
CA ALA A 104 8.08 -10.61 14.74
C ALA A 104 8.46 -9.53 15.78
N MET A 105 8.30 -9.85 17.08
CA MET A 105 8.67 -8.95 18.17
C MET A 105 10.18 -8.65 18.17
N GLN A 106 11.02 -9.64 17.87
CA GLN A 106 12.47 -9.45 17.78
C GLN A 106 12.85 -8.56 16.60
N VAL A 107 12.28 -8.81 15.42
CA VAL A 107 12.52 -8.02 14.20
C VAL A 107 12.09 -6.56 14.40
N MET A 108 10.92 -6.33 15.00
CA MET A 108 10.38 -4.98 15.20
C MET A 108 10.95 -4.26 16.44
N LYS A 109 11.77 -4.93 17.27
CA LYS A 109 12.25 -4.39 18.55
C LYS A 109 12.96 -3.04 18.41
N GLN A 110 13.91 -2.95 17.47
CA GLN A 110 14.67 -1.72 17.26
C GLN A 110 13.77 -0.59 16.74
N PHE A 111 12.86 -0.92 15.82
CA PHE A 111 11.90 0.04 15.28
C PHE A 111 11.01 0.60 16.38
N ILE A 112 10.36 -0.25 17.17
CA ILE A 112 9.48 0.14 18.29
C ILE A 112 10.24 1.00 19.31
N SER A 113 11.48 0.64 19.65
CA SER A 113 12.30 1.41 20.57
C SER A 113 12.59 2.82 20.06
N LEU A 114 12.79 2.98 18.75
CA LEU A 114 13.11 4.27 18.12
C LEU A 114 11.86 5.12 17.86
N SER A 115 10.77 4.50 17.41
CA SER A 115 9.55 5.19 16.99
C SER A 115 8.60 5.52 18.15
N GLN A 116 8.69 4.81 19.29
CA GLN A 116 7.91 5.04 20.51
C GLN A 116 6.38 5.06 20.29
N PRO A 117 5.78 3.95 19.81
CA PRO A 117 4.33 3.80 19.68
C PRO A 117 3.61 3.88 21.04
N THR A 118 2.36 4.33 21.00
CA THR A 118 1.45 4.35 22.16
C THR A 118 0.76 2.99 22.36
N SER A 119 0.69 2.16 21.32
CA SER A 119 0.13 0.81 21.38
C SER A 119 0.88 -0.15 20.46
N ASN A 120 1.12 -1.36 20.95
CA ASN A 120 1.79 -2.44 20.25
C ASN A 120 0.91 -3.69 20.27
N GLN A 121 0.38 -4.09 19.11
CA GLN A 121 -0.42 -5.32 18.99
C GLN A 121 0.27 -6.26 18.02
N PHE A 122 0.42 -7.51 18.43
CA PHE A 122 0.92 -8.61 17.62
C PHE A 122 -0.12 -9.72 17.67
N THR A 123 -0.46 -10.29 16.52
CA THR A 123 -1.45 -11.36 16.43
C THR A 123 -0.93 -12.43 15.50
N GLU A 124 -0.56 -13.57 16.07
CA GLU A 124 -0.23 -14.77 15.31
C GLU A 124 -1.51 -15.41 14.77
N GLU A 125 -1.57 -15.66 13.47
CA GLU A 125 -2.76 -16.14 12.76
C GLU A 125 -2.40 -16.88 11.46
N THR A 126 -3.40 -17.39 10.74
CA THR A 126 -3.16 -17.93 9.40
C THR A 126 -2.97 -16.79 8.40
N PHE A 127 -2.32 -17.05 7.27
CA PHE A 127 -2.20 -16.04 6.21
C PHE A 127 -3.56 -15.53 5.74
N PHE A 128 -4.55 -16.41 5.61
CA PHE A 128 -5.88 -16.00 5.17
C PHE A 128 -6.60 -15.12 6.19
N ASP A 129 -6.46 -15.39 7.50
CA ASP A 129 -7.02 -14.53 8.54
C ASP A 129 -6.39 -13.13 8.50
N SER A 130 -5.10 -13.03 8.16
CA SER A 130 -4.46 -11.72 7.96
C SER A 130 -5.04 -10.96 6.76
N VAL A 131 -5.45 -11.65 5.69
CA VAL A 131 -6.15 -11.03 4.54
C VAL A 131 -7.52 -10.49 4.98
N VAL A 132 -8.27 -11.25 5.79
CA VAL A 132 -9.55 -10.81 6.36
C VAL A 132 -9.34 -9.56 7.24
N ARG A 133 -8.33 -9.58 8.11
CA ARG A 133 -7.96 -8.47 9.01
C ARG A 133 -7.64 -7.20 8.24
N TRP A 134 -6.67 -7.27 7.33
CA TRP A 134 -6.17 -6.09 6.59
C TRP A 134 -7.08 -5.67 5.44
N GLY A 135 -8.00 -6.52 5.02
CA GLY A 135 -9.11 -6.14 4.16
C GLY A 135 -10.21 -5.35 4.87
N TYR A 136 -10.16 -5.23 6.20
CA TYR A 136 -11.21 -4.64 7.05
C TYR A 136 -12.58 -5.26 6.79
N ARG A 137 -12.60 -6.57 6.51
CA ARG A 137 -13.82 -7.31 6.22
C ARG A 137 -14.04 -8.39 7.28
N GLN A 138 -15.28 -8.85 7.36
CA GLN A 138 -15.56 -10.13 8.00
C GLN A 138 -15.21 -11.26 7.03
N LEU A 139 -15.04 -12.47 7.57
CA LEU A 139 -14.73 -13.67 6.80
C LEU A 139 -15.65 -13.81 5.58
N ASN A 140 -16.97 -13.79 5.79
CA ASN A 140 -17.95 -13.93 4.71
C ASN A 140 -17.82 -12.82 3.64
N GLY A 141 -17.55 -11.58 4.05
CA GLY A 141 -17.34 -10.47 3.11
C GLY A 141 -16.03 -10.55 2.32
N THR A 142 -15.09 -11.39 2.76
CA THR A 142 -13.83 -11.66 2.06
C THR A 142 -14.01 -12.78 1.03
N ILE A 143 -14.71 -13.85 1.40
CA ILE A 143 -14.97 -14.99 0.50
C ILE A 143 -16.09 -14.71 -0.51
N ASN A 144 -17.09 -13.91 -0.12
CA ASN A 144 -18.26 -13.56 -0.92
C ASN A 144 -18.39 -12.03 -0.97
N PRO A 145 -17.48 -11.33 -1.68
CA PRO A 145 -17.48 -9.88 -1.71
C PRO A 145 -18.72 -9.35 -2.43
N VAL A 146 -19.34 -8.33 -1.85
CA VAL A 146 -20.44 -7.57 -2.47
C VAL A 146 -19.92 -6.20 -2.89
N HIS A 147 -20.33 -5.74 -4.07
CA HIS A 147 -19.98 -4.40 -4.54
C HIS A 147 -20.68 -3.33 -3.69
N ILE A 148 -19.89 -2.56 -2.94
CA ILE A 148 -20.36 -1.43 -2.13
C ILE A 148 -19.62 -0.18 -2.63
N PRO A 149 -20.21 0.60 -3.54
CA PRO A 149 -19.54 1.75 -4.12
C PRO A 149 -19.41 2.89 -3.11
N ASN A 150 -18.26 3.56 -3.13
CA ASN A 150 -18.05 4.83 -2.46
C ASN A 150 -17.62 5.86 -3.50
N ASN A 151 -18.08 7.10 -3.35
CA ASN A 151 -17.55 8.21 -4.12
C ASN A 151 -16.26 8.70 -3.44
N PHE A 152 -15.16 8.72 -4.18
CA PHE A 152 -13.87 9.12 -3.63
C PHE A 152 -13.00 9.80 -4.69
N LYS A 153 -11.97 10.51 -4.23
CA LYS A 153 -10.87 10.99 -5.05
C LYS A 153 -9.56 10.50 -4.45
N VAL A 154 -8.72 9.92 -5.29
CA VAL A 154 -7.33 9.59 -4.95
C VAL A 154 -6.38 10.38 -5.83
N LYS A 155 -5.25 10.77 -5.23
CA LYS A 155 -4.00 11.03 -5.94
C LYS A 155 -2.90 10.18 -5.32
N SER A 156 -1.94 9.76 -6.13
CA SER A 156 -0.78 9.06 -5.64
C SER A 156 0.51 9.64 -6.20
N PHE A 157 1.61 9.44 -5.48
CA PHE A 157 2.94 9.83 -5.89
C PHE A 157 3.99 8.95 -5.21
N TYR A 158 5.15 8.84 -5.84
CA TYR A 158 6.27 8.05 -5.32
C TYR A 158 7.30 8.96 -4.66
N VAL A 159 7.83 8.52 -3.53
CA VAL A 159 8.93 9.18 -2.83
C VAL A 159 10.18 8.32 -3.01
N LYS A 160 11.27 8.92 -3.50
CA LYS A 160 12.57 8.25 -3.62
C LYS A 160 13.34 8.26 -2.30
N SER A 161 14.44 7.51 -2.26
CA SER A 161 15.41 7.57 -1.17
C SER A 161 15.89 9.01 -0.92
N PRO A 162 16.07 9.44 0.34
CA PRO A 162 16.00 8.65 1.59
C PRO A 162 14.62 8.62 2.27
N GLY A 163 13.53 8.89 1.53
CA GLY A 163 12.19 9.06 2.08
C GLY A 163 11.81 10.54 2.30
N LEU A 164 10.72 10.80 3.03
CA LEU A 164 10.25 12.17 3.26
C LEU A 164 11.20 12.93 4.20
N SER A 165 11.64 14.11 3.78
CA SER A 165 12.34 15.05 4.66
C SER A 165 11.40 15.65 5.71
N ALA A 166 11.93 16.26 6.77
CA ALA A 166 11.12 16.99 7.75
C ALA A 166 10.21 18.05 7.12
N LYS A 167 10.67 18.71 6.05
CA LYS A 167 9.84 19.64 5.26
C LYS A 167 8.69 18.92 4.55
N GLY A 168 8.96 17.76 3.95
CA GLY A 168 7.93 16.93 3.30
C GLY A 168 6.88 16.43 4.29
N VAL A 169 7.32 15.93 5.45
CA VAL A 169 6.43 15.54 6.56
C VAL A 169 5.56 16.71 7.00
N LYS A 170 6.15 17.91 7.18
CA LYS A 170 5.41 19.12 7.52
C LYS A 170 4.36 19.49 6.47
N SER A 171 4.69 19.41 5.18
CA SER A 171 3.73 19.66 4.10
C SER A 171 2.54 18.69 4.15
N LEU A 172 2.80 17.40 4.39
CA LEU A 172 1.75 16.38 4.53
C LEU A 172 0.84 16.66 5.74
N VAL A 173 1.43 17.03 6.88
CA VAL A 173 0.67 17.41 8.08
C VAL A 173 -0.16 18.66 7.85
N SER A 174 0.41 19.68 7.19
CA SER A 174 -0.31 20.90 6.85
C SER A 174 -1.49 20.63 5.92
N PHE A 175 -1.33 19.74 4.95
CA PHE A 175 -2.42 19.28 4.11
C PHE A 175 -3.54 18.64 4.93
N MET A 176 -3.21 17.64 5.75
CA MET A 176 -4.22 16.95 6.58
C MET A 176 -4.97 17.90 7.53
N LYS A 177 -4.26 18.87 8.13
CA LYS A 177 -4.87 19.88 9.02
C LYS A 177 -5.69 20.93 8.26
N GLY A 178 -5.38 21.16 6.99
CA GLY A 178 -6.08 22.14 6.15
C GLY A 178 -7.42 21.63 5.62
N LEU A 179 -7.70 20.34 5.74
CA LEU A 179 -8.94 19.73 5.31
C LEU A 179 -10.07 19.99 6.31
N PRO A 180 -11.27 20.40 5.86
CA PRO A 180 -12.47 20.37 6.70
C PRO A 180 -12.65 19.01 7.37
N ILE A 181 -13.12 18.99 8.62
CA ILE A 181 -13.40 17.73 9.37
C ILE A 181 -14.40 16.84 8.62
N THR A 182 -15.27 17.44 7.81
CA THR A 182 -16.23 16.74 6.95
C THR A 182 -15.57 16.03 5.76
N CYS A 183 -14.35 16.41 5.36
CA CYS A 183 -13.54 15.67 4.41
C CYS A 183 -12.94 14.44 5.11
N LYS A 184 -13.56 13.28 4.92
CA LYS A 184 -12.95 12.02 5.40
C LYS A 184 -11.74 11.69 4.54
N ALA A 185 -10.57 12.11 5.01
CA ALA A 185 -9.30 11.93 4.35
C ALA A 185 -8.42 10.92 5.09
N LEU A 186 -7.64 10.18 4.33
CA LEU A 186 -6.54 9.35 4.82
C LEU A 186 -5.34 9.50 3.89
N VAL A 187 -4.16 9.36 4.47
CA VAL A 187 -2.91 9.17 3.74
C VAL A 187 -2.49 7.73 3.94
N ALA A 188 -2.38 6.96 2.87
CA ALA A 188 -1.78 5.64 2.88
C ALA A 188 -0.36 5.74 2.33
N LEU A 189 0.59 5.05 2.96
CA LEU A 189 1.94 4.88 2.44
C LEU A 189 2.31 3.40 2.46
N ASP A 190 2.75 2.87 1.32
CA ASP A 190 3.30 1.52 1.24
C ASP A 190 4.81 1.59 1.18
N LEU A 191 5.50 0.90 2.09
CA LEU A 191 6.96 0.82 2.10
C LEU A 191 7.43 -0.11 0.99
N TYR A 192 8.18 0.45 0.05
CA TYR A 192 8.85 -0.30 -1.02
C TYR A 192 10.32 -0.52 -0.71
N ALA A 193 11.00 0.44 -0.04
CA ALA A 193 12.42 0.32 0.23
C ALA A 193 12.75 -0.97 1.02
N GLY A 194 13.77 -1.68 0.56
CA GLY A 194 14.17 -2.98 1.12
C GLY A 194 13.42 -4.18 0.54
N SER A 195 12.27 -3.97 -0.13
CA SER A 195 11.45 -5.06 -0.67
C SER A 195 12.03 -5.69 -1.95
N ALA A 196 11.57 -6.91 -2.27
CA ALA A 196 11.85 -7.59 -3.52
C ALA A 196 11.50 -6.78 -4.77
N ALA A 197 10.48 -5.93 -4.71
CA ALA A 197 10.06 -5.11 -5.85
C ALA A 197 11.17 -4.14 -6.30
N THR A 198 12.03 -3.69 -5.38
CA THR A 198 13.12 -2.75 -5.67
C THR A 198 14.35 -3.39 -6.31
N ARG A 199 14.44 -4.72 -6.29
CA ARG A 199 15.53 -5.50 -6.88
C ARG A 199 15.26 -5.93 -8.32
N VAL A 200 14.06 -5.64 -8.84
CA VAL A 200 13.68 -5.88 -10.22
C VAL A 200 14.07 -4.68 -11.08
N ALA A 201 14.65 -4.92 -12.26
CA ALA A 201 15.02 -3.84 -13.18
C ALA A 201 13.78 -3.03 -13.63
N ALA A 202 13.92 -1.72 -13.76
CA ALA A 202 12.82 -0.82 -14.13
C ALA A 202 12.19 -1.12 -15.51
N ASN A 203 12.92 -1.82 -16.38
CA ASN A 203 12.47 -2.25 -17.71
C ASN A 203 12.12 -3.75 -17.77
N ALA A 204 11.96 -4.44 -16.64
CA ALA A 204 11.57 -5.85 -16.62
C ALA A 204 10.08 -6.07 -16.93
N THR A 205 9.26 -5.07 -16.60
CA THR A 205 7.81 -5.00 -16.91
C THR A 205 7.43 -3.55 -17.19
N ALA A 206 6.23 -3.30 -17.70
CA ALA A 206 5.74 -1.94 -17.92
C ALA A 206 5.53 -1.12 -16.62
N PHE A 207 5.56 -1.76 -15.44
CA PHE A 207 5.59 -1.05 -14.16
C PHE A 207 7.01 -0.59 -13.84
N VAL A 208 7.24 0.72 -13.99
CA VAL A 208 8.57 1.34 -13.95
C VAL A 208 9.06 1.71 -12.55
N HIS A 209 8.18 1.78 -11.56
CA HIS A 209 8.49 2.32 -10.23
C HIS A 209 9.19 1.29 -9.34
N ARG A 210 10.45 0.98 -9.65
CA ARG A 210 11.30 0.03 -8.91
C ARG A 210 12.23 0.72 -7.91
N ASP A 211 12.76 1.89 -8.27
CA ASP A 211 13.60 2.72 -7.39
C ASP A 211 12.75 3.73 -6.60
N VAL A 212 12.01 3.23 -5.61
CA VAL A 212 11.08 4.01 -4.79
C VAL A 212 11.16 3.59 -3.32
N PHE A 213 10.99 4.55 -2.42
CA PHE A 213 11.00 4.33 -0.98
C PHE A 213 9.60 4.05 -0.45
N TYR A 214 8.65 4.93 -0.73
CA TYR A 214 7.22 4.68 -0.50
C TYR A 214 6.40 5.11 -1.72
N LEU A 215 5.31 4.40 -1.97
CA LEU A 215 4.14 4.93 -2.66
C LEU A 215 3.30 5.67 -1.62
N ILE A 216 2.83 6.87 -1.92
CA ILE A 216 1.89 7.62 -1.09
C ILE A 216 0.59 7.80 -1.85
N GLU A 217 -0.53 7.52 -1.20
CA GLU A 217 -1.87 7.79 -1.68
C GLU A 217 -2.59 8.76 -0.75
N LEU A 218 -3.16 9.82 -1.34
CA LEU A 218 -4.05 10.76 -0.68
C LEU A 218 -5.47 10.41 -1.08
N VAL A 219 -6.24 9.88 -0.15
CA VAL A 219 -7.60 9.40 -0.41
C VAL A 219 -8.58 10.29 0.33
N ILE A 220 -9.59 10.79 -0.37
CA ILE A 220 -10.74 11.45 0.25
C ILE A 220 -12.03 10.78 -0.18
N TYR A 221 -12.87 10.47 0.79
CA TYR A 221 -14.24 9.99 0.57
C TYR A 221 -15.24 11.14 0.61
N PHE A 222 -16.16 11.15 -0.37
CA PHE A 222 -17.21 12.15 -0.52
C PHE A 222 -18.46 11.69 0.22
N LEU A 223 -18.58 12.11 1.49
CA LEU A 223 -19.70 11.75 2.37
C LEU A 223 -20.55 12.98 2.78
N GLY A 224 -20.17 14.18 2.33
CA GLY A 224 -20.88 15.42 2.59
C GLY A 224 -21.78 15.86 1.43
N ASP A 225 -22.30 17.08 1.52
CA ASP A 225 -23.01 17.74 0.43
C ASP A 225 -22.07 18.11 -0.74
N ASN A 226 -22.66 18.56 -1.85
CA ASN A 226 -21.90 18.89 -3.07
C ASN A 226 -20.87 20.00 -2.85
N THR A 227 -21.20 21.00 -2.01
CA THR A 227 -20.30 22.12 -1.68
C THR A 227 -19.07 21.61 -0.94
N THR A 228 -19.26 20.80 0.09
CA THR A 228 -18.20 20.17 0.88
C THR A 228 -17.34 19.27 0.02
N ASN A 229 -17.96 18.38 -0.77
CA ASN A 229 -17.23 17.46 -1.65
C ASN A 229 -16.38 18.21 -2.69
N THR A 230 -16.90 19.31 -3.25
CA THR A 230 -16.15 20.18 -4.17
C THR A 230 -14.94 20.83 -3.50
N GLN A 231 -15.10 21.31 -2.26
CA GLN A 231 -13.98 21.85 -1.49
C GLN A 231 -12.90 20.79 -1.22
N CYS A 232 -13.28 19.59 -0.79
CA CYS A 232 -12.34 18.50 -0.54
C CYS A 232 -11.62 18.06 -1.82
N PHE A 233 -12.35 17.94 -2.94
CA PHE A 233 -11.78 17.63 -4.25
C PHE A 233 -10.73 18.65 -4.67
N ASN A 234 -11.03 19.95 -4.52
CA ASN A 234 -10.11 21.02 -4.87
C ASN A 234 -8.84 21.02 -3.99
N GLN A 235 -8.95 20.67 -2.71
CA GLN A 235 -7.79 20.57 -1.83
C GLN A 235 -6.83 19.46 -2.25
N VAL A 236 -7.32 18.25 -2.54
CA VAL A 236 -6.47 17.14 -3.06
C VAL A 236 -5.82 17.53 -4.38
N ASN A 237 -6.52 18.28 -5.22
CA ASN A 237 -5.96 18.71 -6.49
C ASN A 237 -4.85 19.76 -6.36
N ARG A 238 -4.87 20.58 -5.30
CA ARG A 238 -3.85 21.61 -5.02
C ARG A 238 -2.62 21.08 -4.30
N PHE A 239 -2.73 19.94 -3.61
CA PHE A 239 -1.57 19.19 -3.13
C PHE A 239 -0.81 18.59 -4.31
#